data_AF-A0A378WWY9-F1
#
_entry.id   AF-A0A378WWY9-F1
#
_cell.length_a   1.000
_cell.length_b   1.000
_cell.length_c   1.000
_cell.angle_alpha   90.00
_cell.angle_beta   90.00
_cell.angle_gamma   90.00
#
_symmetry.space_group_name_H-M   'P 1'
#
loop_
_entity.id
_entity.type
_entity.pdbx_description
1 polymer ?
#
loop_
_entity_poly.entity_id
_entity_poly.type
_entity_poly.pdbx_seq_one_letter_code
_entity_poly.pdbx_strand_id
1 'polypeptide(L)'
;MDTRSDRYSQHVPRPLDQARRAELLAGVIAYIGEYGLTELSLRPLAEYLGTSSRMLIHYFGTKEQMLIAALETQRPDIAGMFADVPDLPALRRRLIESFSVNITTEWVSSTRVLLQVMGVAAVPGSPFRSYGEDAVHVLVTALTDVLSGFDPTVADPESTATLLVSGVRGLLQDRFVTGDTARVSRAARLLITQSLTLPEPGAGR
;
A
#
# COMPACT_ATOMS: atom_id res chain seq x y z
N MET A 1 11.08 43.21 -36.22
CA MET A 1 11.39 41.77 -36.11
C MET A 1 10.93 41.34 -34.74
N ASP A 2 9.80 40.64 -34.75
CA ASP A 2 9.00 40.24 -33.61
C ASP A 2 9.41 38.81 -33.22
N THR A 3 9.84 38.60 -31.97
CA THR A 3 10.12 37.26 -31.44
C THR A 3 9.31 37.08 -30.17
N ARG A 4 8.08 36.60 -30.35
CA ARG A 4 7.28 35.90 -29.36
C ARG A 4 8.09 34.73 -28.81
N SER A 5 8.43 34.78 -27.53
CA SER A 5 8.88 33.61 -26.78
C SER A 5 7.69 33.12 -25.95
N ASP A 6 6.99 32.12 -26.51
CA ASP A 6 5.99 31.31 -25.82
C ASP A 6 6.68 30.60 -24.64
N ARG A 7 6.47 31.12 -23.43
CA ARG A 7 6.74 30.35 -22.21
C ARG A 7 5.50 29.51 -21.92
N TYR A 8 5.64 28.21 -22.12
CA TYR A 8 4.77 27.18 -21.55
C TYR A 8 4.60 27.45 -20.04
N SER A 9 3.48 28.07 -19.67
CA SER A 9 3.04 28.10 -18.28
C SER A 9 2.69 26.67 -17.86
N GLN A 10 3.53 26.09 -17.02
CA GLN A 10 3.15 24.96 -16.17
C GLN A 10 1.87 25.37 -15.44
N HIS A 11 0.76 24.71 -15.79
CA HIS A 11 -0.55 25.01 -15.25
C HIS A 11 -0.62 24.42 -13.84
N VAL A 12 -0.08 25.13 -12.84
CA VAL A 12 -0.28 24.78 -11.44
C VAL A 12 -1.78 24.88 -11.17
N PRO A 13 -2.48 23.78 -10.82
CA PRO A 13 -3.91 23.80 -10.59
C PRO A 13 -4.23 24.78 -9.46
N ARG A 14 -5.30 25.58 -9.63
CA ARG A 14 -5.72 26.55 -8.62
C ARG A 14 -6.03 25.83 -7.29
N PRO A 15 -5.86 26.46 -6.11
CA PRO A 15 -6.06 25.78 -4.82
C PRO A 15 -7.42 25.08 -4.65
N LEU A 16 -8.50 25.67 -5.18
CA LEU A 16 -9.84 25.07 -5.18
C LEU A 16 -9.94 23.80 -6.03
N ASP A 17 -9.18 23.74 -7.13
CA ASP A 17 -9.12 22.59 -8.04
C ASP A 17 -8.38 21.41 -7.39
N GLN A 18 -7.33 21.69 -6.62
CA GLN A 18 -6.60 20.68 -5.84
C GLN A 18 -7.47 20.09 -4.71
N ALA A 19 -8.20 20.94 -3.98
CA ALA A 19 -9.12 20.50 -2.94
C ALA A 19 -10.20 19.58 -3.51
N ARG A 20 -10.83 19.97 -4.63
CA ARG A 20 -11.84 19.15 -5.30
C ARG A 20 -11.25 17.83 -5.81
N ARG A 21 -10.05 17.86 -6.36
CA ARG A 21 -9.35 16.65 -6.80
C ARG A 21 -9.11 15.68 -5.63
N ALA A 22 -8.70 16.18 -4.47
CA ALA A 22 -8.49 15.37 -3.27
C ALA A 22 -9.81 14.74 -2.75
N GLU A 23 -10.90 15.51 -2.72
CA GLU A 23 -12.23 15.00 -2.37
C GLU A 23 -12.67 13.85 -3.28
N LEU A 24 -12.48 14.00 -4.60
CA LEU A 24 -12.81 12.95 -5.57
C LEU A 24 -12.00 11.68 -5.32
N LEU A 25 -10.69 11.79 -5.05
CA LEU A 25 -9.84 10.62 -4.78
C LEU A 25 -10.25 9.90 -3.48
N ALA A 26 -10.59 10.64 -2.42
CA ALA A 26 -11.10 10.06 -1.19
C ALA A 26 -12.42 9.29 -1.43
N GLY A 27 -13.32 9.87 -2.22
CA GLY A 27 -14.57 9.21 -2.60
C GLY A 27 -14.36 7.97 -3.49
N VAL A 28 -13.33 7.95 -4.35
CA VAL A 28 -12.95 6.75 -5.12
C VAL A 28 -12.56 5.61 -4.19
N ILE A 29 -11.76 5.88 -3.14
CA ILE A 29 -11.37 4.86 -2.15
C ILE A 29 -12.61 4.34 -1.39
N ALA A 30 -13.49 5.24 -0.96
CA ALA A 30 -14.74 4.85 -0.30
C ALA A 30 -15.61 3.94 -1.19
N TYR A 31 -15.77 4.32 -2.46
CA TYR A 31 -16.52 3.53 -3.42
C TYR A 31 -15.93 2.12 -3.63
N ILE A 32 -14.60 1.98 -3.79
CA ILE A 32 -13.98 0.66 -3.94
C ILE A 32 -14.09 -0.16 -2.65
N GLY A 33 -14.01 0.49 -1.48
CA GLY A 33 -14.20 -0.16 -0.20
C GLY A 33 -15.58 -0.79 -0.03
N GLU A 34 -16.62 -0.12 -0.56
CA GLU A 34 -18.02 -0.54 -0.45
C GLU A 34 -18.46 -1.50 -1.57
N TYR A 35 -18.11 -1.20 -2.83
CA TYR A 35 -18.59 -1.91 -4.02
C TYR A 35 -17.55 -2.84 -4.66
N GLY A 36 -16.28 -2.75 -4.26
CA GLY A 36 -15.19 -3.53 -4.83
C GLY A 36 -14.66 -3.00 -6.17
N LEU A 37 -13.52 -3.52 -6.59
CA LEU A 37 -12.82 -3.09 -7.82
C LEU A 37 -13.42 -3.71 -9.08
N THR A 38 -14.00 -4.91 -8.99
CA THR A 38 -14.54 -5.66 -10.15
C THR A 38 -15.77 -5.00 -10.77
N GLU A 39 -16.62 -4.39 -9.96
CA GLU A 39 -17.84 -3.69 -10.41
C GLU A 39 -17.56 -2.23 -10.82
N LEU A 40 -16.30 -1.79 -10.76
CA LEU A 40 -15.97 -0.38 -10.93
C LEU A 40 -16.06 0.05 -12.40
N SER A 41 -17.08 0.87 -12.67
CA SER A 41 -17.27 1.60 -13.92
C SER A 41 -17.42 3.10 -13.66
N LEU A 42 -17.04 3.92 -14.64
CA LEU A 42 -16.96 5.39 -14.49
C LEU A 42 -18.32 6.06 -14.27
N ARG A 43 -19.41 5.44 -14.71
CA ARG A 43 -20.75 6.05 -14.61
C ARG A 43 -21.33 5.94 -13.19
N PRO A 44 -21.48 4.74 -12.60
CA PRO A 44 -21.90 4.60 -11.20
C PRO A 44 -20.97 5.34 -10.23
N LEU A 45 -19.66 5.31 -10.47
CA LEU A 45 -18.71 6.06 -9.66
C LEU A 45 -18.93 7.57 -9.75
N ALA A 46 -19.15 8.11 -10.95
CA ALA A 46 -19.44 9.53 -11.10
C ALA A 46 -20.75 9.94 -10.42
N GLU A 47 -21.79 9.11 -10.53
CA GLU A 47 -23.07 9.30 -9.84
C GLU A 47 -22.87 9.31 -8.31
N TYR A 48 -22.11 8.35 -7.76
CA TYR A 48 -21.75 8.30 -6.34
C TYR A 48 -20.98 9.55 -5.87
N LEU A 49 -20.05 10.04 -6.69
CA LEU A 49 -19.24 11.23 -6.38
C LEU A 49 -19.96 12.57 -6.63
N GLY A 50 -21.21 12.54 -7.09
CA GLY A 50 -21.96 13.74 -7.45
C GLY A 50 -21.30 14.53 -8.59
N THR A 51 -20.74 13.84 -9.58
CA THR A 51 -20.08 14.44 -10.75
C THR A 51 -20.46 13.70 -12.04
N SER A 52 -19.75 13.98 -13.15
CA SER A 52 -19.93 13.25 -14.41
C SER A 52 -18.68 12.46 -14.78
N SER A 53 -18.83 11.38 -15.54
CA SER A 53 -17.68 10.60 -16.03
C SER A 53 -16.73 11.47 -16.86
N ARG A 54 -17.25 12.44 -17.61
CA ARG A 54 -16.43 13.43 -18.34
C ARG A 54 -15.54 14.25 -17.40
N MET A 55 -16.06 14.66 -16.24
CA MET A 55 -15.27 15.39 -15.24
C MET A 55 -14.20 14.51 -14.60
N LEU A 56 -14.51 13.24 -14.31
CA LEU A 56 -13.48 12.30 -13.80
C LEU A 56 -12.33 12.13 -14.81
N ILE A 57 -12.66 11.93 -16.08
CA ILE A 57 -11.67 11.88 -17.17
C ILE A 57 -10.90 13.20 -17.28
N HIS A 58 -11.56 14.35 -17.11
CA HIS A 58 -10.89 15.64 -17.12
C HIS A 58 -9.83 15.78 -16.00
N TYR A 59 -10.14 15.33 -14.79
CA TYR A 59 -9.22 15.41 -13.65
C TYR A 59 -8.09 14.39 -13.69
N PHE A 60 -8.35 13.19 -14.21
CA PHE A 60 -7.48 12.03 -13.99
C PHE A 60 -7.00 11.33 -15.27
N GLY A 61 -7.48 11.74 -16.44
CA GLY A 61 -7.13 11.15 -17.72
C GLY A 61 -7.87 9.85 -17.98
N THR A 62 -7.54 8.77 -17.28
CA THR A 62 -8.15 7.44 -17.45
C THR A 62 -8.68 6.89 -16.13
N LYS A 63 -9.52 5.86 -16.20
CA LYS A 63 -10.02 5.15 -15.01
C LYS A 63 -8.85 4.57 -14.22
N GLU A 64 -7.89 3.98 -14.91
CA GLU A 64 -6.71 3.34 -14.34
C GLU A 64 -5.82 4.38 -13.64
N GLN A 65 -5.55 5.52 -14.27
CA GLN A 65 -4.79 6.62 -13.67
C GLN A 65 -5.50 7.23 -12.47
N MET A 66 -6.83 7.35 -12.51
CA MET A 66 -7.62 7.79 -11.35
C MET A 66 -7.49 6.82 -10.17
N LEU A 67 -7.58 5.52 -10.44
CA LEU A 67 -7.45 4.49 -9.41
C LEU A 67 -6.05 4.48 -8.81
N ILE A 68 -5.00 4.54 -9.64
CA ILE A 68 -3.62 4.70 -9.18
C ILE A 68 -3.49 5.96 -8.33
N ALA A 69 -3.97 7.11 -8.81
CA ALA A 69 -3.91 8.36 -8.05
C ALA A 69 -4.65 8.29 -6.71
N ALA A 70 -5.78 7.56 -6.64
CA ALA A 70 -6.52 7.36 -5.40
C ALA A 70 -5.72 6.52 -4.41
N LEU A 71 -5.12 5.42 -4.88
CA LEU A 71 -4.28 4.54 -4.08
C LEU A 71 -3.04 5.24 -3.53
N GLU A 72 -2.42 6.12 -4.34
CA GLU A 72 -1.28 6.94 -3.91
C GLU A 72 -1.61 7.81 -2.69
N THR A 73 -2.87 8.26 -2.53
CA THR A 73 -3.30 9.00 -1.33
C THR A 73 -3.37 8.15 -0.06
N GLN A 74 -3.39 6.83 -0.21
CA GLN A 74 -3.51 5.85 0.87
C GLN A 74 -2.20 5.13 1.16
N ARG A 75 -1.09 5.51 0.50
CA ARG A 75 0.20 4.90 0.78
C ARG A 75 0.57 5.13 2.25
N PRO A 76 0.88 4.06 3.00
CA PRO A 76 1.38 4.21 4.35
C PRO A 76 2.72 4.96 4.33
N ASP A 77 2.99 5.72 5.40
CA ASP A 77 4.31 6.29 5.65
C ASP A 77 5.28 5.16 6.01
N ILE A 78 5.90 4.57 4.98
CA ILE A 78 6.83 3.45 5.14
C ILE A 78 8.08 3.88 5.91
N ALA A 79 8.56 5.10 5.68
CA ALA A 79 9.72 5.63 6.41
C ALA A 79 9.38 5.78 7.90
N GLY A 80 8.24 6.40 8.23
CA GLY A 80 7.75 6.53 9.60
C GLY A 80 7.40 5.19 10.26
N MET A 81 6.97 4.18 9.50
CA MET A 81 6.67 2.84 10.02
C MET A 81 7.90 2.18 10.66
N PHE A 82 9.07 2.39 10.08
CA PHE A 82 10.33 1.81 10.52
C PHE A 82 11.31 2.81 11.14
N ALA A 83 10.93 4.08 11.26
CA ALA A 83 11.74 5.10 11.93
C ALA A 83 11.98 4.74 13.41
N ASP A 84 13.19 5.06 13.88
CA ASP A 84 13.61 4.94 15.28
C ASP A 84 13.43 3.53 15.89
N VAL A 85 13.57 2.48 15.08
CA VAL A 85 13.56 1.09 15.58
C VAL A 85 14.97 0.72 16.06
N PRO A 86 15.23 0.62 17.38
CA PRO A 86 16.59 0.48 17.91
C PRO A 86 17.14 -0.94 17.83
N ASP A 87 16.26 -1.95 17.79
CA ASP A 87 16.65 -3.36 17.87
C ASP A 87 15.56 -4.31 17.30
N LEU A 88 15.93 -5.59 17.13
CA LEU A 88 15.02 -6.64 16.67
C LEU A 88 13.77 -6.83 17.56
N PRO A 89 13.87 -6.85 18.90
CA PRO A 89 12.68 -6.90 19.76
C PRO A 89 11.69 -5.76 19.53
N ALA A 90 12.17 -4.53 19.32
CA ALA A 90 11.34 -3.37 19.01
C ALA A 90 10.70 -3.51 17.62
N LEU A 91 11.44 -3.96 16.61
CA LEU A 91 10.89 -4.25 15.29
C LEU A 91 9.75 -5.29 15.37
N ARG A 92 9.98 -6.37 16.12
CA ARG A 92 8.99 -7.43 16.33
C ARG A 92 7.70 -6.88 16.94
N ARG A 93 7.80 -6.06 17.99
CA ARG A 93 6.62 -5.41 18.61
C ARG A 93 5.89 -4.53 17.59
N ARG A 94 6.63 -3.67 16.88
CA ARG A 94 6.07 -2.74 15.89
C ARG A 94 5.32 -3.46 14.77
N LEU A 95 5.87 -4.56 14.25
CA LEU A 95 5.22 -5.37 13.21
C LEU A 95 3.93 -6.05 13.72
N ILE A 96 3.92 -6.55 14.96
CA ILE A 96 2.72 -7.16 15.57
C ILE A 96 1.63 -6.10 15.80
N GLU A 97 2.01 -4.91 16.27
CA GLU A 97 1.10 -3.78 16.46
C GLU A 97 0.53 -3.31 15.12
N SER A 98 1.40 -3.13 14.11
CA SER A 98 1.00 -2.77 12.74
C SER A 98 0.00 -3.79 12.16
N PHE A 99 0.27 -5.09 12.31
CA PHE A 99 -0.67 -6.13 11.88
C PHE A 99 -2.02 -6.00 12.58
N SER A 100 -2.03 -5.71 13.88
CA SER A 100 -3.26 -5.57 14.67
C SER A 100 -4.07 -4.33 14.24
N VAL A 101 -3.42 -3.21 13.90
CA VAL A 101 -4.08 -1.99 13.42
C VAL A 101 -4.78 -2.22 12.07
N ASN A 102 -4.13 -2.91 11.13
CA ASN A 102 -4.70 -3.26 9.81
C ASN A 102 -5.95 -4.15 9.90
N ILE A 103 -6.25 -4.63 11.10
CA ILE A 103 -7.20 -5.68 11.42
C ILE A 103 -8.38 -5.13 12.26
N THR A 104 -8.30 -3.93 12.82
CA THR A 104 -9.37 -3.39 13.70
C THR A 104 -9.75 -1.94 13.41
N THR A 105 -9.07 -1.25 12.51
CA THR A 105 -9.21 0.20 12.31
C THR A 105 -9.77 0.57 10.94
N GLU A 106 -10.02 1.87 10.72
CA GLU A 106 -10.48 2.45 9.45
C GLU A 106 -9.59 2.10 8.24
N TRP A 107 -8.31 1.76 8.48
CA TRP A 107 -7.37 1.27 7.47
C TRP A 107 -7.78 -0.04 6.79
N VAL A 108 -8.74 -0.77 7.35
CA VAL A 108 -9.30 -1.99 6.75
C VAL A 108 -9.80 -1.74 5.33
N SER A 109 -10.43 -0.59 5.06
CA SER A 109 -10.91 -0.24 3.73
C SER A 109 -9.74 -0.06 2.76
N SER A 110 -8.80 0.82 3.08
CA SER A 110 -7.62 1.10 2.23
C SER A 110 -6.75 -0.15 1.99
N THR A 111 -6.57 -0.98 3.02
CA THR A 111 -5.84 -2.25 2.91
C THR A 111 -6.57 -3.23 1.99
N ARG A 112 -7.90 -3.35 2.13
CA ARG A 112 -8.72 -4.20 1.25
C ARG A 112 -8.65 -3.71 -0.20
N VAL A 113 -8.67 -2.40 -0.44
CA VAL A 113 -8.54 -1.82 -1.78
C VAL A 113 -7.15 -2.13 -2.35
N LEU A 114 -6.07 -1.92 -1.59
CA LEU A 114 -4.70 -2.23 -2.01
C LEU A 114 -4.55 -3.71 -2.39
N LEU A 115 -5.09 -4.63 -1.60
CA LEU A 115 -5.01 -6.07 -1.87
C LEU A 115 -5.78 -6.48 -3.14
N GLN A 116 -6.94 -5.89 -3.39
CA GLN A 116 -7.67 -6.09 -4.65
C GLN A 116 -6.81 -5.66 -5.85
N VAL A 117 -6.14 -4.50 -5.74
CA VAL A 117 -5.26 -3.99 -6.80
C VAL A 117 -4.05 -4.87 -6.98
N MET A 118 -3.42 -5.36 -5.91
CA MET A 118 -2.31 -6.32 -6.00
C MET A 118 -2.74 -7.61 -6.72
N GLY A 119 -3.96 -8.09 -6.48
CA GLY A 119 -4.53 -9.23 -7.21
C GLY A 119 -4.66 -8.94 -8.71
N VAL A 120 -5.20 -7.78 -9.09
CA VAL A 120 -5.35 -7.39 -10.50
C VAL A 120 -4.00 -7.07 -11.15
N ALA A 121 -3.02 -6.54 -10.42
CA ALA A 121 -1.67 -6.24 -10.92
C ALA A 121 -0.92 -7.51 -11.39
N ALA A 122 -1.24 -8.67 -10.81
CA ALA A 122 -0.66 -9.95 -11.19
C ALA A 122 -1.19 -10.49 -12.54
N VAL A 123 -2.29 -9.95 -13.06
CA VAL A 123 -2.87 -10.36 -14.35
C VAL A 123 -1.94 -9.93 -15.51
N PRO A 124 -1.70 -10.79 -16.52
CA PRO A 124 -0.94 -10.40 -17.71
C PRO A 124 -1.53 -9.16 -18.39
N GLY A 125 -0.69 -8.17 -18.71
CA GLY A 125 -1.12 -6.92 -19.33
C GLY A 125 -1.89 -5.95 -18.42
N SER A 126 -1.94 -6.21 -17.11
CA SER A 126 -2.62 -5.33 -16.16
C SER A 126 -2.03 -3.91 -16.16
N PRO A 127 -2.87 -2.86 -16.24
CA PRO A 127 -2.41 -1.47 -16.14
C PRO A 127 -1.88 -1.12 -14.74
N PHE A 128 -2.14 -1.97 -13.73
CA PHE A 128 -1.68 -1.76 -12.35
C PHE A 128 -0.34 -2.45 -12.05
N ARG A 129 0.29 -3.11 -13.04
CA ARG A 129 1.53 -3.87 -12.85
C ARG A 129 2.63 -3.03 -12.20
N SER A 130 2.96 -1.88 -12.78
CA SER A 130 4.05 -1.02 -12.28
C SER A 130 3.75 -0.48 -10.89
N TYR A 131 2.51 -0.06 -10.62
CA TYR A 131 2.10 0.34 -9.28
C TYR A 131 2.29 -0.79 -8.25
N GLY A 132 1.90 -2.02 -8.61
CA GLY A 132 2.05 -3.19 -7.75
C GLY A 132 3.51 -3.58 -7.51
N GLU A 133 4.35 -3.52 -8.54
CA GLU A 133 5.81 -3.73 -8.45
C GLU A 133 6.42 -2.71 -7.50
N ASP A 134 6.14 -1.41 -7.69
CA ASP A 134 6.64 -0.33 -6.85
C ASP A 134 6.19 -0.48 -5.39
N ALA A 135 4.91 -0.82 -5.16
CA ALA A 135 4.37 -1.00 -3.81
C ALA A 135 5.08 -2.13 -3.05
N VAL A 136 5.42 -3.23 -3.74
CA VAL A 136 6.19 -4.34 -3.15
C VAL A 136 7.64 -3.92 -2.91
N HIS A 137 8.30 -3.34 -3.92
CA HIS A 137 9.71 -2.98 -3.83
C HIS A 137 9.98 -1.95 -2.74
N VAL A 138 9.14 -0.91 -2.61
CA VAL A 138 9.30 0.12 -1.57
C VAL A 138 9.28 -0.49 -0.17
N LEU A 139 8.33 -1.39 0.10
CA LEU A 139 8.17 -1.97 1.43
C LEU A 139 9.26 -3.00 1.74
N VAL A 140 9.62 -3.84 0.77
CA VAL A 140 10.71 -4.84 0.94
C VAL A 140 12.05 -4.14 1.13
N THR A 141 12.35 -3.10 0.34
CA THR A 141 13.61 -2.34 0.44
C THR A 141 13.72 -1.69 1.81
N ALA A 142 12.68 -0.96 2.24
CA ALA A 142 12.72 -0.27 3.53
C ALA A 142 12.92 -1.24 4.72
N LEU A 143 12.27 -2.41 4.70
CA LEU A 143 12.47 -3.41 5.74
C LEU A 143 13.84 -4.09 5.65
N THR A 144 14.37 -4.29 4.44
CA THR A 144 15.72 -4.81 4.21
C THR A 144 16.77 -3.86 4.79
N ASP A 145 16.62 -2.55 4.57
CA ASP A 145 17.53 -1.52 5.09
C ASP A 145 17.55 -1.54 6.62
N VAL A 146 16.37 -1.63 7.24
CA VAL A 146 16.23 -1.71 8.71
C VAL A 146 16.88 -2.97 9.25
N LEU A 147 16.63 -4.13 8.64
CA LEU A 147 17.21 -5.41 9.06
C LEU A 147 18.73 -5.45 8.87
N SER A 148 19.24 -4.83 7.81
CA SER A 148 20.68 -4.73 7.53
C SER A 148 21.41 -3.84 8.54
N GLY A 149 20.69 -2.93 9.21
CA GLY A 149 21.23 -2.11 10.30
C GLY A 149 21.44 -2.87 11.62
N PHE A 150 20.92 -4.09 11.75
CA PHE A 150 21.08 -4.92 12.95
C PHE A 150 22.31 -5.83 12.85
N ASP A 151 23.48 -5.29 13.23
CA ASP A 151 24.79 -5.98 13.30
C ASP A 151 24.77 -7.27 14.15
N PRO A 152 25.48 -8.32 13.70
CA PRO A 152 25.03 -9.27 12.71
C PRO A 152 24.08 -10.27 13.37
N THR A 153 22.79 -9.92 13.40
CA THR A 153 21.74 -10.80 13.97
C THR A 153 20.86 -11.42 12.91
N VAL A 154 20.79 -10.85 11.70
CA VAL A 154 19.95 -11.32 10.60
C VAL A 154 20.86 -11.77 9.45
N ALA A 155 20.91 -13.08 9.19
CA ALA A 155 21.82 -13.66 8.20
C ALA A 155 21.46 -13.30 6.75
N ASP A 156 20.17 -13.13 6.44
CA ASP A 156 19.66 -12.75 5.12
C ASP A 156 18.52 -11.72 5.26
N PRO A 157 18.86 -10.42 5.34
CA PRO A 157 17.89 -9.34 5.52
C PRO A 157 16.82 -9.26 4.42
N GLU A 158 17.21 -9.45 3.15
CA GLU A 158 16.30 -9.32 2.01
C GLU A 158 15.27 -10.45 1.96
N SER A 159 15.70 -11.70 2.13
CA SER A 159 14.78 -12.84 2.19
C SER A 159 13.87 -12.74 3.42
N THR A 160 14.40 -12.26 4.55
CA THR A 160 13.61 -12.05 5.78
C THR A 160 12.54 -10.96 5.57
N ALA A 161 12.91 -9.84 4.95
CA ALA A 161 11.97 -8.78 4.58
C ALA A 161 10.89 -9.29 3.63
N THR A 162 11.29 -10.03 2.59
CA THR A 162 10.38 -10.62 1.61
C THR A 162 9.38 -11.58 2.26
N LEU A 163 9.85 -12.46 3.16
CA LEU A 163 9.03 -13.40 3.91
C LEU A 163 8.01 -12.68 4.78
N LEU A 164 8.45 -11.66 5.54
CA LEU A 164 7.59 -10.88 6.42
C LEU A 164 6.52 -10.11 5.63
N VAL A 165 6.93 -9.36 4.62
CA VAL A 165 6.01 -8.55 3.80
C VAL A 165 4.99 -9.42 3.07
N SER A 166 5.47 -10.47 2.39
CA SER A 166 4.59 -11.36 1.62
C SER A 166 3.67 -12.18 2.53
N GLY A 167 4.19 -12.67 3.65
CA GLY A 167 3.43 -13.46 4.62
C GLY A 167 2.36 -12.63 5.32
N VAL A 168 2.69 -11.42 5.80
CA VAL A 168 1.71 -10.50 6.40
C VAL A 168 0.61 -10.15 5.40
N ARG A 169 0.97 -9.79 4.16
CA ARG A 169 0.00 -9.51 3.09
C ARG A 169 -0.93 -10.69 2.84
N GLY A 170 -0.39 -11.92 2.79
CA GLY A 170 -1.18 -13.14 2.62
C GLY A 170 -2.16 -13.39 3.76
N LEU A 171 -1.75 -13.14 5.01
CA LEU A 171 -2.60 -13.27 6.19
C LEU A 171 -3.72 -12.23 6.26
N LEU A 172 -3.45 -11.00 5.80
CA LEU A 172 -4.48 -9.97 5.65
C LEU A 172 -5.50 -10.36 4.57
N GLN A 173 -5.03 -10.87 3.43
CA GLN A 173 -5.90 -11.39 2.37
C GLN A 173 -6.76 -12.56 2.85
N ASP A 174 -6.17 -13.53 3.55
CA ASP A 174 -6.88 -14.66 4.14
C ASP A 174 -8.02 -14.19 5.04
N ARG A 175 -7.74 -13.24 5.93
CA ARG A 175 -8.77 -12.65 6.80
C ARG A 175 -9.91 -12.04 6.00
N PHE A 176 -9.64 -11.31 4.93
CA PHE A 176 -10.71 -10.71 4.13
C PHE A 176 -11.59 -11.74 3.42
N VAL A 177 -11.06 -12.92 3.15
CA VAL A 177 -11.80 -14.04 2.56
C VAL A 177 -12.57 -14.84 3.62
N THR A 178 -11.95 -15.13 4.77
CA THR A 178 -12.48 -16.09 5.75
C THR A 178 -13.16 -15.45 6.96
N GLY A 179 -12.87 -14.18 7.26
CA GLY A 179 -13.30 -13.49 8.48
C GLY A 179 -12.60 -13.95 9.76
N ASP A 180 -11.74 -14.96 9.72
CA ASP A 180 -11.14 -15.60 10.90
C ASP A 180 -9.96 -14.79 11.46
N THR A 181 -10.31 -13.75 12.21
CA THR A 181 -9.35 -12.82 12.84
C THR A 181 -8.44 -13.52 13.84
N ALA A 182 -8.97 -14.47 14.63
CA ALA A 182 -8.20 -15.11 15.69
C ALA A 182 -7.11 -16.01 15.12
N ARG A 183 -7.41 -16.80 14.08
CA ARG A 183 -6.43 -17.67 13.42
C ARG A 183 -5.35 -16.86 12.72
N VAL A 184 -5.70 -15.84 11.93
CA VAL A 184 -4.68 -15.05 11.22
C VAL A 184 -3.78 -14.27 12.18
N SER A 185 -4.31 -13.82 13.33
CA SER A 185 -3.51 -13.12 14.34
C SER A 185 -2.48 -14.03 15.00
N ARG A 186 -2.84 -15.30 15.28
CA ARG A 186 -1.88 -16.29 15.78
C ARG A 186 -0.79 -16.58 14.74
N ALA A 187 -1.18 -16.76 13.48
CA ALA A 187 -0.24 -17.02 12.39
C ALA A 187 0.72 -15.84 12.15
N ALA A 188 0.23 -14.59 12.20
CA ALA A 188 1.07 -13.40 12.06
C ALA A 188 2.12 -13.30 13.17
N ARG A 189 1.72 -13.53 14.43
CA ARG A 189 2.65 -13.56 15.56
C ARG A 189 3.72 -14.63 15.39
N LEU A 190 3.33 -15.83 14.94
CA LEU A 190 4.27 -16.92 14.68
C LEU A 190 5.27 -16.55 13.57
N LEU A 191 4.78 -16.07 12.43
CA LEU A 191 5.60 -15.62 11.30
C LEU A 191 6.64 -14.57 11.73
N ILE A 192 6.19 -13.50 12.40
CA ILE A 192 7.06 -12.40 12.83
C ILE A 192 8.09 -12.90 13.85
N THR A 193 7.68 -13.77 14.78
CA THR A 193 8.56 -14.29 15.82
C THR A 193 9.66 -15.17 15.23
N GLN A 194 9.30 -16.09 14.32
CA GLN A 194 10.26 -17.01 13.71
C GLN A 194 11.22 -16.33 12.74
N SER A 195 10.72 -15.36 11.97
CA SER A 195 11.53 -14.65 10.96
C SER A 195 12.54 -13.67 11.58
N LEU A 196 12.28 -13.22 12.81
CA LEU A 196 13.17 -12.30 13.55
C LEU A 196 13.83 -12.99 14.74
N THR A 197 14.18 -14.27 14.59
CA THR A 197 14.95 -14.99 15.62
C THR A 197 16.41 -14.57 15.58
N LEU A 198 17.00 -14.41 16.76
CA LEU A 198 18.45 -14.31 16.90
C LEU A 198 19.05 -15.68 16.55
N PRO A 199 20.19 -15.77 15.85
CA PRO A 199 20.89 -17.03 15.71
C PRO A 199 21.16 -17.61 17.11
N GLU A 200 20.86 -18.90 17.29
CA GLU A 200 21.23 -19.63 18.50
C GLU A 200 22.73 -19.44 18.76
N PRO A 201 23.15 -18.99 19.96
CA PRO A 201 24.57 -18.91 20.29
C PRO A 201 25.15 -20.34 20.36
N GLY A 202 25.70 -20.83 19.25
CA GLY A 202 26.38 -22.14 19.23
C GLY A 202 26.37 -22.95 17.94
N ALA A 203 25.87 -22.44 16.81
CA ALA A 203 25.94 -23.17 15.52
C ALA A 203 27.11 -22.71 14.64
N GLY A 204 28.29 -22.51 15.23
CA GLY A 204 29.55 -22.23 14.54
C GLY A 204 30.67 -22.98 15.24
N ARG A 205 31.33 -23.87 14.49
CA ARG A 205 32.42 -24.77 14.92
C ARG A 205 33.54 -24.09 15.68
#